data_AF-A0A7R9M7K7-F1
#
_entry.id   AF-A0A7R9M7K7-F1
#
_cell.length_a   1.000
_cell.length_b   1.000
_cell.length_c   1.000
_cell.angle_alpha   90.00
_cell.angle_beta   90.00
_cell.angle_gamma   90.00
#
_symmetry.space_group_name_H-M   'P 1'
#
loop_
_entity.id
_entity.type
_entity.pdbx_description
1 polymer ?
#
loop_
_entity_poly.entity_id
_entity_poly.type
_entity_poly.pdbx_seq_one_letter_code
_entity_poly.pdbx_strand_id
1 'polypeptide(L)'
;MSGVMRNEGSILAYGAFPQLHRNITDKDFDDMVIITNQSYHGLKLQSIRQFYLKDDHKNHSSDVLRQAFYAFYGDIDIKCPTYLTAKQYANYGIKSGSKNRVYFYELTYESKFAKFMGCDEHMGVCHASELEFVFGLPLWVDKLYPKTHTQLDVDFSLYVMKLWTDFAKYGKPDDQWLHILDNNLINVKDLNPMNTSREMVDHQKSDVKHIADIVGEWGKWQLHLVSFSFILSAVGAINNMGYSFHAYDNDFWCSDVPDDYPT
;
A
#
# COMPACT_ATOMS: atom_id res chain seq x y z
N MET A 1 9.25 -2.87 -9.45
CA MET A 1 8.68 -1.84 -8.58
C MET A 1 7.69 -2.52 -7.65
N SER A 2 7.70 -2.17 -6.38
CA SER A 2 6.81 -2.74 -5.35
C SER A 2 6.31 -1.61 -4.46
N GLY A 3 5.27 -1.83 -3.67
CA GLY A 3 4.82 -0.82 -2.73
C GLY A 3 3.69 -1.31 -1.85
N VAL A 4 3.27 -0.44 -0.95
CA VAL A 4 2.27 -0.71 0.10
C VAL A 4 1.37 0.50 0.32
N MET A 5 0.21 0.27 0.93
CA MET A 5 -0.75 1.29 1.34
C MET A 5 -0.44 1.78 2.75
N ARG A 6 -0.79 3.03 3.07
CA ARG A 6 -0.63 3.56 4.44
C ARG A 6 -1.38 2.72 5.48
N ASN A 7 -2.55 2.20 5.15
CA ASN A 7 -3.41 1.44 6.08
C ASN A 7 -3.73 0.03 5.54
N GLU A 8 -2.72 -0.75 5.14
CA GLU A 8 -2.88 -2.13 4.63
C GLU A 8 -3.78 -3.01 5.49
N GLY A 9 -3.59 -2.98 6.81
CA GLY A 9 -4.30 -3.87 7.72
C GLY A 9 -5.75 -3.48 7.96
N SER A 10 -6.22 -2.33 7.50
CA SER A 10 -7.55 -1.80 7.87
C SER A 10 -8.71 -2.69 7.42
N ILE A 11 -8.93 -2.78 6.11
CA ILE A 11 -9.99 -3.59 5.52
C ILE A 11 -9.77 -5.09 5.76
N LEU A 12 -8.51 -5.54 5.81
CA LEU A 12 -8.16 -6.93 6.06
C LEU A 12 -8.51 -7.35 7.50
N ALA A 13 -8.07 -6.58 8.50
CA ALA A 13 -8.40 -6.83 9.90
C ALA A 13 -9.91 -6.71 10.12
N TYR A 14 -10.57 -5.71 9.54
CA TYR A 14 -12.02 -5.55 9.64
C TYR A 14 -12.78 -6.77 9.09
N GLY A 15 -12.28 -7.39 8.00
CA GLY A 15 -12.83 -8.63 7.46
C GLY A 15 -12.54 -9.86 8.33
N ALA A 16 -11.38 -9.90 9.01
CA ALA A 16 -10.93 -11.04 9.80
C ALA A 16 -11.47 -11.06 11.24
N PHE A 17 -11.70 -9.89 11.86
CA PHE A 17 -12.03 -9.76 13.28
C PHE A 17 -13.38 -9.04 13.47
N PRO A 18 -14.47 -9.78 13.77
CA PRO A 18 -15.80 -9.22 13.98
C PRO A 18 -15.88 -8.18 15.12
N GLN A 19 -14.93 -8.20 16.06
CA GLN A 19 -14.82 -7.24 17.15
C GLN A 19 -14.69 -5.80 16.64
N LEU A 20 -14.05 -5.60 15.48
CA LEU A 20 -13.78 -4.29 14.91
C LEU A 20 -15.04 -3.61 14.35
N HIS A 21 -16.17 -4.33 14.22
CA HIS A 21 -17.46 -3.80 13.76
C HIS A 21 -18.20 -3.03 14.87
N ARG A 22 -17.67 -3.04 16.10
CA ARG A 22 -18.21 -2.33 17.26
C ARG A 22 -17.13 -1.47 17.93
N ASN A 23 -17.53 -0.80 19.01
CA ASN A 23 -16.55 -0.22 19.92
C ASN A 23 -15.78 -1.33 20.62
N ILE A 24 -14.45 -1.22 20.60
CA ILE A 24 -13.51 -2.18 21.17
C ILE A 24 -12.87 -1.63 22.44
N THR A 25 -12.45 -2.54 23.30
CA THR A 25 -11.79 -2.30 24.58
C THR A 25 -10.34 -2.78 24.54
N ASP A 26 -9.51 -2.39 25.51
CA ASP A 26 -8.15 -2.93 25.63
C ASP A 26 -8.13 -4.47 25.66
N LYS A 27 -9.14 -5.09 26.28
CA LYS A 27 -9.28 -6.55 26.29
C LYS A 27 -9.50 -7.11 24.88
N ASP A 28 -10.35 -6.46 24.08
CA ASP A 28 -10.59 -6.88 22.70
C ASP A 28 -9.30 -6.78 21.88
N PHE A 29 -8.52 -5.72 22.06
CA PHE A 29 -7.21 -5.57 21.42
C PHE A 29 -6.25 -6.71 21.81
N ASP A 30 -6.12 -6.98 23.11
CA ASP A 30 -5.27 -8.05 23.62
C ASP A 30 -5.70 -9.43 23.07
N ASP A 31 -7.01 -9.72 23.07
CA ASP A 31 -7.55 -10.96 22.53
C ASP A 31 -7.23 -11.10 21.03
N MET A 32 -7.39 -10.03 20.24
CA MET A 32 -7.08 -10.04 18.81
C MET A 32 -5.57 -10.28 18.55
N VAL A 33 -4.68 -9.64 19.32
CA VAL A 33 -3.23 -9.90 19.23
C VAL A 33 -2.88 -11.35 19.58
N ILE A 34 -3.52 -11.91 20.62
CA ILE A 34 -3.32 -13.31 21.03
C ILE A 34 -3.79 -14.27 19.92
N ILE A 35 -4.93 -13.99 19.29
CA ILE A 35 -5.44 -14.77 18.15
C ILE A 35 -4.44 -14.71 17.00
N THR A 36 -3.95 -13.52 16.63
CA THR A 36 -2.96 -13.36 15.57
C THR A 36 -1.66 -14.14 15.85
N ASN A 37 -1.25 -14.23 17.13
CA ASN A 37 -0.07 -15.01 17.54
C ASN A 37 -0.21 -16.52 17.32
N GLN A 38 -1.44 -17.04 17.17
CA GLN A 38 -1.64 -18.46 16.84
C GLN A 38 -1.15 -18.81 15.44
N SER A 39 -1.18 -17.84 14.51
CA SER A 39 -0.72 -18.01 13.13
C SER A 39 0.76 -17.70 12.95
N TYR A 40 1.26 -16.66 13.63
CA TYR A 40 2.62 -16.16 13.42
C TYR A 40 3.67 -16.72 14.40
N HIS A 41 3.24 -17.07 15.62
CA HIS A 41 4.09 -17.46 16.74
C HIS A 41 5.13 -16.37 17.14
N GLY A 42 5.55 -16.37 18.41
CA GLY A 42 6.58 -15.44 18.89
C GLY A 42 6.15 -13.99 19.11
N LEU A 43 4.88 -13.64 18.85
CA LEU A 43 4.36 -12.31 19.11
C LEU A 43 4.23 -12.06 20.62
N LYS A 44 4.81 -10.96 21.09
CA LYS A 44 4.76 -10.55 22.50
C LYS A 44 3.76 -9.42 22.67
N LEU A 45 2.63 -9.72 23.31
CA LEU A 45 1.54 -8.76 23.55
C LEU A 45 2.04 -7.43 24.10
N GLN A 46 2.90 -7.46 25.13
CA GLN A 46 3.40 -6.24 25.76
C GLN A 46 4.25 -5.40 24.80
N SER A 47 5.07 -6.04 23.95
CA SER A 47 5.86 -5.32 22.95
C SER A 47 4.97 -4.69 21.88
N ILE A 48 3.91 -5.39 21.47
CA ILE A 48 2.93 -4.88 20.50
C ILE A 48 2.17 -3.68 21.08
N ARG A 49 1.69 -3.78 22.34
CA ARG A 49 1.04 -2.66 23.02
C ARG A 49 1.98 -1.45 23.09
N GLN A 50 3.18 -1.64 23.60
CA GLN A 50 4.16 -0.56 23.76
C GLN A 50 4.47 0.14 22.44
N PHE A 51 4.62 -0.62 21.35
CA PHE A 51 4.95 -0.05 20.05
C PHE A 51 3.76 0.68 19.41
N TYR A 52 2.60 0.02 19.32
CA TYR A 52 1.46 0.54 18.55
C TYR A 52 0.55 1.50 19.33
N LEU A 53 0.47 1.35 20.65
CA LEU A 53 -0.29 2.25 21.51
C LEU A 53 0.59 3.39 22.07
N LYS A 54 1.91 3.27 21.94
CA LYS A 54 2.92 4.20 22.48
C LYS A 54 2.91 4.34 24.01
N ASP A 55 2.17 3.49 24.72
CA ASP A 55 2.18 3.35 26.17
C ASP A 55 1.67 1.94 26.59
N ASP A 56 1.69 1.66 27.89
CA ASP A 56 1.11 0.46 28.49
C ASP A 56 -0.18 0.73 29.30
N HIS A 57 -0.70 1.95 29.21
CA HIS A 57 -1.86 2.37 29.97
C HIS A 57 -3.13 1.64 29.50
N LYS A 58 -4.17 1.72 30.33
CA LYS A 58 -5.47 1.10 30.07
C LYS A 58 -6.53 2.18 29.91
N ASN A 59 -7.64 1.82 29.26
CA ASN A 59 -8.77 2.68 28.92
C ASN A 59 -8.52 3.57 27.69
N HIS A 60 -7.87 3.00 26.68
CA HIS A 60 -7.76 3.64 25.38
C HIS A 60 -9.15 3.84 24.76
N SER A 61 -9.29 4.90 23.94
CA SER A 61 -10.50 5.03 23.14
C SER A 61 -10.56 3.90 22.10
N SER A 62 -11.79 3.53 21.72
CA SER A 62 -11.99 2.50 20.71
C SER A 62 -11.30 2.83 19.39
N ASP A 63 -11.17 4.10 19.02
CA ASP A 63 -10.54 4.52 17.78
C ASP A 63 -9.02 4.33 17.83
N VAL A 64 -8.39 4.68 18.96
CA VAL A 64 -6.95 4.45 19.15
C VAL A 64 -6.62 2.97 19.06
N LEU A 65 -7.40 2.13 19.75
CA LEU A 65 -7.22 0.67 19.70
C LEU A 65 -7.40 0.13 18.28
N ARG A 66 -8.39 0.65 17.54
CA ARG A 66 -8.70 0.19 16.18
C ARG A 66 -7.57 0.57 15.22
N GLN A 67 -7.10 1.81 15.27
CA GLN A 67 -5.97 2.26 14.45
C GLN A 67 -4.68 1.51 14.78
N ALA A 68 -4.40 1.30 16.07
CA ALA A 68 -3.24 0.54 16.51
C ALA A 68 -3.30 -0.91 15.99
N PHE A 69 -4.47 -1.54 16.04
CA PHE A 69 -4.63 -2.89 15.54
C PHE A 69 -4.53 -2.97 14.01
N TYR A 70 -5.08 -2.00 13.28
CA TYR A 70 -4.90 -1.91 11.82
C TYR A 70 -3.45 -1.74 11.40
N ALA A 71 -2.67 -0.93 12.14
CA ALA A 71 -1.25 -0.78 11.91
C ALA A 71 -0.51 -2.09 12.18
N PHE A 72 -0.68 -2.66 13.38
CA PHE A 72 -0.09 -3.94 13.76
C PHE A 72 -0.37 -5.04 12.73
N TYR A 73 -1.64 -5.26 12.40
CA TYR A 73 -2.07 -6.31 11.50
C TYR A 73 -1.53 -6.09 10.08
N GLY A 74 -1.56 -4.85 9.59
CA GLY A 74 -1.03 -4.51 8.26
C GLY A 74 0.49 -4.65 8.15
N ASP A 75 1.20 -4.36 9.23
CA ASP A 75 2.66 -4.46 9.28
C ASP A 75 3.13 -5.91 9.16
N ILE A 76 2.54 -6.80 9.95
CA ILE A 76 2.92 -8.21 9.97
C ILE A 76 2.43 -8.97 8.74
N ASP A 77 1.24 -8.66 8.21
CA ASP A 77 0.65 -9.41 7.10
C ASP A 77 1.22 -8.95 5.74
N ILE A 78 1.46 -7.64 5.55
CA ILE A 78 1.75 -7.06 4.23
C ILE A 78 3.00 -6.19 4.22
N LYS A 79 3.08 -5.14 5.06
CA LYS A 79 4.10 -4.10 4.87
C LYS A 79 5.51 -4.61 5.11
N CYS A 80 5.75 -5.31 6.23
CA CYS A 80 7.08 -5.80 6.56
C CYS A 80 7.57 -6.91 5.65
N PRO A 81 6.76 -7.95 5.35
CA PRO A 81 7.15 -8.93 4.35
C PRO A 81 7.49 -8.27 3.00
N THR A 82 6.68 -7.30 2.54
CA THR A 82 6.89 -6.64 1.25
C THR A 82 8.16 -5.78 1.23
N TYR A 83 8.39 -4.98 2.27
CA TYR A 83 9.59 -4.15 2.39
C TYR A 83 10.87 -4.98 2.54
N LEU A 84 10.87 -5.99 3.43
CA LEU A 84 12.01 -6.88 3.64
C LEU A 84 12.34 -7.66 2.37
N THR A 85 11.32 -8.18 1.66
CA THR A 85 11.52 -8.86 0.37
C THR A 85 12.16 -7.91 -0.64
N ALA A 86 11.64 -6.69 -0.79
CA ALA A 86 12.19 -5.70 -1.71
C ALA A 86 13.66 -5.36 -1.36
N LYS A 87 13.97 -5.17 -0.07
CA LYS A 87 15.31 -4.88 0.43
C LYS A 87 16.27 -6.06 0.20
N GLN A 88 15.86 -7.29 0.48
CA GLN A 88 16.65 -8.49 0.23
C GLN A 88 16.93 -8.68 -1.26
N TYR A 89 15.93 -8.48 -2.12
CA TYR A 89 16.11 -8.58 -3.57
C TYR A 89 17.10 -7.53 -4.09
N ALA A 90 17.02 -6.29 -3.59
CA ALA A 90 17.98 -5.24 -3.92
C ALA A 90 19.41 -5.61 -3.48
N ASN A 91 19.57 -6.11 -2.25
CA ASN A 91 20.85 -6.52 -1.70
C ASN A 91 21.47 -7.69 -2.47
N TYR A 92 20.66 -8.67 -2.87
CA TYR A 92 21.12 -9.78 -3.71
C TYR A 92 21.61 -9.28 -5.07
N GLY A 93 20.88 -8.34 -5.68
CA GLY A 93 21.28 -7.71 -6.94
C GLY A 93 22.68 -7.09 -6.88
N ILE A 94 22.99 -6.36 -5.81
CA ILE A 94 24.34 -5.81 -5.57
C ILE A 94 25.38 -6.94 -5.48
N LYS A 95 25.12 -7.96 -4.65
CA LYS A 95 26.07 -9.07 -4.43
C LYS A 95 26.33 -9.88 -5.70
N SER A 96 25.32 -10.05 -6.55
CA SER A 96 25.42 -10.81 -7.80
C SER A 96 25.97 -10.01 -8.97
N GLY A 97 26.33 -8.73 -8.77
CA GLY A 97 26.77 -7.82 -9.84
C GLY A 97 25.63 -7.43 -10.81
N SER A 98 24.38 -7.64 -10.42
CA SER A 98 23.22 -7.21 -11.21
C SER A 98 23.02 -5.70 -11.10
N LYS A 99 22.64 -5.07 -12.22
CA LYS A 99 22.23 -3.66 -12.26
C LYS A 99 20.74 -3.47 -11.95
N ASN A 100 20.07 -4.53 -11.49
CA ASN A 100 18.64 -4.49 -11.19
C ASN A 100 18.38 -3.53 -10.03
N ARG A 101 17.45 -2.62 -10.27
CA ARG A 101 17.11 -1.52 -9.40
C ARG A 101 15.72 -1.74 -8.81
N VAL A 102 15.64 -1.67 -7.49
CA VAL A 102 14.38 -1.84 -6.76
C VAL A 102 13.84 -0.48 -6.37
N TYR A 103 12.60 -0.23 -6.75
CA TYR A 103 11.83 0.97 -6.42
C TYR A 103 10.68 0.57 -5.53
N PHE A 104 10.49 1.32 -4.45
CA PHE A 104 9.48 1.08 -3.44
C PHE A 104 8.62 2.34 -3.25
N TYR A 105 7.31 2.17 -3.11
CA TYR A 105 6.38 3.26 -2.81
C TYR A 105 5.52 2.95 -1.58
N GLU A 106 5.15 3.99 -0.85
CA GLU A 106 4.03 3.96 0.08
C GLU A 106 2.94 4.91 -0.45
N LEU A 107 1.76 4.37 -0.75
CA LEU A 107 0.64 5.18 -1.18
C LEU A 107 -0.14 5.68 0.03
N THR A 108 -0.38 6.99 0.05
CA THR A 108 -0.98 7.69 1.19
C THR A 108 -2.15 8.59 0.80
N TYR A 109 -2.51 8.60 -0.49
CA TYR A 109 -3.61 9.36 -1.04
C TYR A 109 -4.90 8.53 -0.98
N GLU A 110 -5.97 9.10 -0.42
CA GLU A 110 -7.28 8.46 -0.29
C GLU A 110 -8.27 9.10 -1.28
N SER A 111 -8.85 8.31 -2.18
CA SER A 111 -9.93 8.78 -3.05
C SER A 111 -11.29 8.75 -2.34
N LYS A 112 -12.27 9.46 -2.91
CA LYS A 112 -13.67 9.29 -2.51
C LYS A 112 -14.25 7.94 -2.92
N PHE A 113 -13.70 7.33 -3.96
CA PHE A 113 -14.18 6.06 -4.49
C PHE A 113 -13.79 4.87 -3.59
N ALA A 114 -12.68 4.96 -2.86
CA ALA A 114 -12.32 3.96 -1.84
C ALA A 114 -13.45 3.75 -0.81
N LYS A 115 -14.13 4.84 -0.41
CA LYS A 115 -15.31 4.77 0.47
C LYS A 115 -16.48 4.05 -0.18
N PHE A 116 -16.70 4.28 -1.47
CA PHE A 116 -17.72 3.57 -2.23
C PHE A 116 -17.43 2.06 -2.33
N MET A 117 -16.16 1.68 -2.38
CA MET A 117 -15.70 0.29 -2.43
C MET A 117 -15.66 -0.42 -1.06
N GLY A 118 -16.12 0.24 0.00
CA GLY A 118 -16.25 -0.36 1.33
C GLY A 118 -15.14 -0.02 2.33
N CYS A 119 -14.23 0.90 1.98
CA CYS A 119 -13.24 1.41 2.92
C CYS A 119 -13.87 2.52 3.76
N ASP A 120 -14.29 2.18 4.98
CA ASP A 120 -14.90 3.10 5.93
C ASP A 120 -13.98 4.29 6.28
N GLU A 121 -14.53 5.39 6.79
CA GLU A 121 -13.78 6.58 7.19
C GLU A 121 -12.72 6.30 8.27
N HIS A 122 -12.90 5.24 9.04
CA HIS A 122 -11.92 4.78 10.02
C HIS A 122 -10.81 3.92 9.43
N MET A 123 -10.85 3.56 8.14
CA MET A 123 -9.87 2.68 7.49
C MET A 123 -8.72 3.43 6.81
N GLY A 124 -8.92 4.69 6.44
CA GLY A 124 -7.94 5.47 5.69
C GLY A 124 -7.63 4.85 4.32
N VAL A 125 -6.35 4.79 3.96
CA VAL A 125 -5.90 4.22 2.67
C VAL A 125 -5.82 2.70 2.78
N CYS A 126 -6.96 2.07 2.58
CA CYS A 126 -7.12 0.63 2.69
C CYS A 126 -6.33 -0.17 1.64
N HIS A 127 -6.12 -1.45 1.93
CA HIS A 127 -5.52 -2.40 1.00
C HIS A 127 -6.20 -2.38 -0.38
N ALA A 128 -5.38 -2.43 -1.44
CA ALA A 128 -5.79 -2.45 -2.85
C ALA A 128 -6.50 -1.19 -3.36
N SER A 129 -6.59 -0.11 -2.56
CA SER A 129 -7.20 1.15 -3.00
C SER A 129 -6.43 1.80 -4.15
N GLU A 130 -5.13 1.54 -4.29
CA GLU A 130 -4.32 2.09 -5.38
C GLU A 130 -4.70 1.55 -6.76
N LEU A 131 -5.34 0.38 -6.83
CA LEU A 131 -5.65 -0.27 -8.10
C LEU A 131 -6.53 0.61 -8.99
N GLU A 132 -7.37 1.46 -8.39
CA GLU A 132 -8.17 2.43 -9.14
C GLU A 132 -7.29 3.39 -9.95
N PHE A 133 -6.17 3.83 -9.37
CA PHE A 133 -5.25 4.76 -9.99
C PHE A 133 -4.34 4.07 -11.00
N VAL A 134 -3.88 2.85 -10.68
CA VAL A 134 -3.04 2.02 -11.56
C VAL A 134 -3.77 1.68 -12.87
N PHE A 135 -5.07 1.40 -12.79
CA PHE A 135 -5.88 1.02 -13.96
C PHE A 135 -6.70 2.15 -14.57
N GLY A 136 -6.50 3.40 -14.12
CA GLY A 136 -7.14 4.55 -14.73
C GLY A 136 -8.64 4.65 -14.49
N LEU A 137 -9.18 4.05 -13.42
CA LEU A 137 -10.62 4.10 -13.10
C LEU A 137 -11.16 5.54 -13.12
N PRO A 138 -10.50 6.55 -12.52
CA PRO A 138 -10.97 7.94 -12.58
C PRO A 138 -11.18 8.48 -14.00
N LEU A 139 -10.51 7.92 -15.02
CA LEU A 139 -10.59 8.39 -16.41
C LEU A 139 -11.86 7.93 -17.15
N TRP A 140 -12.52 6.88 -16.67
CA TRP A 140 -13.67 6.29 -17.38
C TRP A 140 -14.85 5.94 -16.50
N VAL A 141 -14.65 5.71 -15.20
CA VAL A 141 -15.72 5.32 -14.26
C VAL A 141 -16.75 6.42 -14.08
N ASP A 142 -16.39 7.70 -14.19
CA ASP A 142 -17.36 8.81 -14.10
C ASP A 142 -18.46 8.73 -15.17
N LYS A 143 -18.23 8.00 -16.27
CA LYS A 143 -19.28 7.71 -17.28
C LYS A 143 -20.33 6.70 -16.80
N LEU A 144 -19.95 5.82 -15.87
CA LEU A 144 -20.81 4.77 -15.30
C LEU A 144 -21.37 5.17 -13.93
N TYR A 145 -20.58 5.87 -13.13
CA TYR A 145 -20.89 6.32 -11.77
C TYR A 145 -20.49 7.79 -11.61
N PRO A 146 -21.39 8.74 -11.96
CA PRO A 146 -21.08 10.16 -11.94
C PRO A 146 -20.72 10.65 -10.54
N LYS A 147 -19.74 11.56 -10.45
CA LYS A 147 -19.29 12.23 -9.20
C LYS A 147 -18.63 11.28 -8.20
N THR A 148 -18.06 10.17 -8.67
CA THR A 148 -17.28 9.26 -7.81
C THR A 148 -15.84 9.72 -7.63
N HIS A 149 -15.32 10.46 -8.62
CA HIS A 149 -13.95 10.98 -8.61
C HIS A 149 -13.93 12.51 -8.75
N THR A 150 -12.85 13.10 -8.27
CA THR A 150 -12.51 14.51 -8.41
C THR A 150 -11.45 14.68 -9.52
N GLN A 151 -11.23 15.92 -9.97
CA GLN A 151 -10.13 16.20 -10.90
C GLN A 151 -8.76 15.81 -10.29
N LEU A 152 -8.60 15.93 -8.98
CA LEU A 152 -7.37 15.50 -8.30
C LEU A 152 -7.17 13.97 -8.40
N ASP A 153 -8.24 13.19 -8.31
CA ASP A 153 -8.17 11.72 -8.49
C ASP A 153 -7.76 11.35 -9.93
N VAL A 154 -8.27 12.11 -10.92
CA VAL A 154 -7.88 11.96 -12.33
C VAL A 154 -6.40 12.27 -12.54
N ASP A 155 -5.95 13.40 -12.02
CA ASP A 155 -4.56 13.85 -12.17
C ASP A 155 -3.60 12.88 -11.45
N PHE A 156 -3.98 12.41 -10.26
CA PHE A 156 -3.21 11.42 -9.50
C PHE A 156 -3.18 10.06 -10.21
N SER A 157 -4.28 9.62 -10.82
CA SER A 157 -4.30 8.39 -11.61
C SER A 157 -3.38 8.47 -12.82
N LEU A 158 -3.40 9.57 -13.56
CA LEU A 158 -2.48 9.79 -14.70
C LEU A 158 -1.02 9.74 -14.24
N TYR A 159 -0.71 10.34 -13.09
CA TYR A 159 0.62 10.28 -12.48
C TYR A 159 1.02 8.84 -12.15
N VAL A 160 0.19 8.08 -11.42
CA VAL A 160 0.47 6.68 -11.07
C VAL A 160 0.64 5.82 -12.32
N MET A 161 -0.24 5.92 -13.31
CA MET A 161 -0.12 5.18 -14.57
C MET A 161 1.21 5.51 -15.27
N LYS A 162 1.62 6.79 -15.30
CA LYS A 162 2.90 7.18 -15.87
C LYS A 162 4.06 6.46 -15.18
N LEU A 163 4.12 6.49 -13.84
CA LEU A 163 5.17 5.81 -13.06
C LEU A 163 5.28 4.32 -13.40
N TRP A 164 4.13 3.62 -13.48
CA TRP A 164 4.09 2.21 -13.86
C TRP A 164 4.53 1.96 -15.32
N THR A 165 4.09 2.80 -16.25
CA THR A 165 4.46 2.67 -17.67
C THR A 165 5.93 3.02 -17.93
N ASP A 166 6.48 4.01 -17.24
CA ASP A 166 7.89 4.39 -17.34
C ASP A 166 8.77 3.30 -16.75
N PHE A 167 8.37 2.71 -15.61
CA PHE A 167 9.07 1.55 -15.07
C PHE A 167 9.07 0.37 -16.06
N ALA A 168 7.94 0.11 -16.73
CA ALA A 168 7.85 -0.96 -17.73
C ALA A 168 8.71 -0.70 -18.98
N LYS A 169 8.78 0.55 -19.45
CA LYS A 169 9.52 0.95 -20.66
C LYS A 169 11.03 1.09 -20.41
N TYR A 170 11.41 1.67 -19.27
CA TYR A 170 12.76 2.16 -19.02
C TYR A 170 13.44 1.50 -17.81
N GLY A 171 12.73 0.65 -17.07
CA GLY A 171 13.24 0.05 -15.84
C GLY A 171 13.42 1.05 -14.70
N LYS A 172 12.79 2.24 -14.78
CA LYS A 172 12.75 3.29 -13.75
C LYS A 172 11.42 4.05 -13.81
N PRO A 173 10.77 4.33 -12.67
CA PRO A 173 9.47 4.99 -12.65
C PRO A 173 9.55 6.51 -12.85
N ASP A 174 10.62 7.14 -12.36
CA ASP A 174 10.93 8.56 -12.54
C ASP A 174 12.45 8.78 -12.43
N ASP A 175 12.97 9.88 -12.97
CA ASP A 175 14.39 10.23 -12.92
C ASP A 175 14.86 10.64 -11.53
N GLN A 176 13.98 11.20 -10.71
CA GLN A 176 14.27 11.65 -9.35
C GLN A 176 13.97 10.58 -8.29
N TRP A 177 13.38 9.44 -8.68
CA TRP A 177 13.04 8.38 -7.74
C TRP A 177 14.28 7.59 -7.32
N LEU A 178 14.61 7.67 -6.03
CA LEU A 178 15.70 6.93 -5.40
C LEU A 178 15.44 5.42 -5.32
N HIS A 179 16.51 4.63 -5.34
CA HIS A 179 16.42 3.19 -5.11
C HIS A 179 16.22 2.89 -3.62
N ILE A 180 15.60 1.74 -3.30
CA ILE A 180 15.32 1.35 -1.91
C ILE A 180 16.57 1.31 -1.01
N LEU A 181 17.76 1.15 -1.58
CA LEU A 181 19.03 1.10 -0.86
C LEU A 181 19.79 2.44 -0.81
N ASP A 182 19.29 3.47 -1.48
CA ASP A 182 19.96 4.78 -1.56
C ASP A 182 19.61 5.71 -0.37
N ASN A 183 18.96 5.17 0.68
CA ASN A 183 18.51 5.86 1.89
C ASN A 183 17.63 7.09 1.63
N ASN A 184 16.34 6.82 1.50
CA ASN A 184 15.21 7.53 2.12
C ASN A 184 13.97 7.00 1.41
N LEU A 185 13.11 6.28 2.12
CA LEU A 185 11.78 5.97 1.59
C LEU A 185 11.13 7.32 1.27
N ILE A 186 10.97 7.64 -0.01
CA ILE A 186 10.24 8.85 -0.41
C ILE A 186 8.82 8.66 0.08
N ASN A 187 8.43 9.40 1.11
CA ASN A 187 7.04 9.53 1.46
C ASN A 187 6.38 10.25 0.29
N VAL A 188 5.43 9.63 -0.40
CA VAL A 188 4.75 10.26 -1.56
C VAL A 188 3.96 11.52 -1.12
N LYS A 189 3.88 11.80 0.19
CA LYS A 189 3.42 13.07 0.77
C LYS A 189 4.39 14.24 0.57
N ASP A 190 5.69 13.99 0.46
CA ASP A 190 6.73 15.01 0.33
C ASP A 190 6.90 15.49 -1.11
N LEU A 191 6.37 14.72 -2.07
CA LEU A 191 6.10 15.20 -3.42
C LEU A 191 4.85 16.07 -3.32
N ASN A 192 4.99 17.39 -3.25
CA ASN A 192 3.86 18.32 -3.28
C ASN A 192 3.04 18.05 -4.56
N PRO A 193 1.91 17.32 -4.45
CA PRO A 193 1.25 16.80 -5.62
C PRO A 193 0.69 17.95 -6.44
N MET A 194 0.44 19.12 -5.85
CA MET A 194 -0.08 20.29 -6.56
C MET A 194 0.93 21.05 -7.41
N ASN A 195 2.24 20.99 -7.14
CA ASN A 195 3.24 21.63 -8.00
C ASN A 195 3.76 20.65 -9.05
N THR A 196 4.01 19.41 -8.66
CA THR A 196 4.48 18.36 -9.57
C THR A 196 3.37 17.96 -10.54
N SER A 197 2.11 17.83 -10.11
CA SER A 197 1.00 17.61 -11.04
C SER A 197 0.77 18.80 -11.95
N ARG A 198 0.96 20.06 -11.53
CA ARG A 198 0.72 21.23 -12.40
C ARG A 198 1.78 21.35 -13.48
N GLU A 199 3.06 21.15 -13.14
CA GLU A 199 4.15 21.12 -14.12
C GLU A 199 4.06 19.90 -15.05
N MET A 200 3.70 18.72 -14.51
CA MET A 200 3.48 17.51 -15.32
C MET A 200 2.21 17.59 -16.18
N VAL A 201 1.12 18.18 -15.69
CA VAL A 201 -0.14 18.41 -16.43
C VAL A 201 0.06 19.46 -17.51
N ASP A 202 0.87 20.50 -17.29
CA ASP A 202 1.21 21.47 -18.34
C ASP A 202 2.15 20.87 -19.41
N HIS A 203 3.04 19.93 -19.06
CA HIS A 203 3.79 19.13 -20.03
C HIS A 203 2.97 18.04 -20.72
N GLN A 204 1.92 17.51 -20.08
CA GLN A 204 1.10 16.41 -20.61
C GLN A 204 -0.15 16.89 -21.37
N LYS A 205 -0.62 18.12 -21.10
CA LYS A 205 -1.72 18.78 -21.85
C LYS A 205 -1.37 19.06 -23.31
N SER A 206 -0.09 19.12 -23.70
CA SER A 206 0.26 19.36 -25.10
C SER A 206 0.07 18.13 -26.00
N ASP A 207 0.12 16.90 -25.46
CA ASP A 207 0.30 15.72 -26.33
C ASP A 207 -0.54 14.47 -26.00
N VAL A 208 -1.31 14.40 -24.91
CA VAL A 208 -2.20 13.23 -24.69
C VAL A 208 -3.57 13.49 -25.31
N LYS A 209 -3.79 12.96 -26.52
CA LYS A 209 -5.10 13.01 -27.20
C LYS A 209 -5.95 11.78 -26.91
N HIS A 210 -5.35 10.65 -26.53
CA HIS A 210 -6.05 9.40 -26.25
C HIS A 210 -5.36 8.60 -25.13
N ILE A 211 -6.13 7.88 -24.30
CA ILE A 211 -5.56 7.00 -23.25
C ILE A 211 -4.62 5.94 -23.84
N ALA A 212 -4.84 5.57 -25.11
CA ALA A 212 -3.97 4.67 -25.87
C ALA A 212 -2.54 5.22 -26.07
N ASP A 213 -2.33 6.54 -25.98
CA ASP A 213 -1.00 7.15 -26.06
C ASP A 213 -0.16 6.81 -24.80
N ILE A 214 -0.84 6.53 -23.68
CA ILE A 214 -0.21 6.17 -22.39
C ILE A 214 -0.10 4.65 -22.24
N VAL A 215 -1.20 3.91 -22.47
CA VAL A 215 -1.31 2.46 -22.18
C VAL A 215 -1.27 1.55 -23.41
N GLY A 216 -1.20 2.10 -24.63
CA GLY A 216 -1.41 1.36 -25.88
C GLY A 216 -2.90 1.11 -26.18
N GLU A 217 -3.25 0.78 -27.43
CA GLU A 217 -4.65 0.58 -27.82
C GLU A 217 -5.30 -0.58 -27.04
N TRP A 218 -6.36 -0.25 -26.29
CA TRP A 218 -7.13 -1.17 -25.45
C TRP A 218 -7.95 -2.11 -26.35
N GLY A 219 -7.52 -3.36 -26.47
CA GLY A 219 -8.12 -4.42 -27.27
C GLY A 219 -8.88 -5.45 -26.45
N LYS A 220 -9.53 -6.40 -27.13
CA LYS A 220 -10.35 -7.46 -26.53
C LYS A 220 -9.58 -8.36 -25.55
N TRP A 221 -8.27 -8.44 -25.69
CA TRP A 221 -7.42 -9.31 -24.87
C TRP A 221 -7.00 -8.67 -23.53
N GLN A 222 -6.98 -7.33 -23.41
CA GLN A 222 -6.64 -6.67 -22.15
C GLN A 222 -7.71 -6.90 -21.07
N LEU A 223 -9.00 -6.94 -21.41
CA LEU A 223 -10.05 -7.27 -20.43
C LEU A 223 -9.89 -8.71 -19.92
N HIS A 224 -9.60 -9.65 -20.83
CA HIS A 224 -9.34 -11.04 -20.46
C HIS A 224 -8.06 -11.18 -19.64
N LEU A 225 -7.00 -10.43 -19.95
CA LEU A 225 -5.77 -10.39 -19.15
C LEU A 225 -5.99 -9.76 -17.79
N VAL A 226 -6.78 -8.68 -17.66
CA VAL A 226 -7.11 -8.08 -16.36
C VAL A 226 -7.97 -9.01 -15.54
N SER A 227 -9.00 -9.65 -16.12
CA SER A 227 -9.82 -10.63 -15.40
C SER A 227 -9.01 -11.88 -15.03
N PHE A 228 -8.16 -12.39 -15.92
CA PHE A 228 -7.30 -13.54 -15.67
C PHE A 228 -6.20 -13.20 -14.66
N SER A 229 -5.60 -12.02 -14.72
CA SER A 229 -4.70 -11.50 -13.69
C SER A 229 -5.44 -11.28 -12.39
N PHE A 230 -6.68 -10.83 -12.35
CA PHE A 230 -7.41 -10.68 -11.07
C PHE A 230 -7.66 -12.05 -10.42
N ILE A 231 -8.02 -13.05 -11.21
CA ILE A 231 -8.23 -14.43 -10.73
C ILE A 231 -6.90 -15.10 -10.33
N LEU A 232 -5.86 -15.00 -11.15
CA LEU A 232 -4.53 -15.54 -10.85
C LEU A 232 -3.81 -14.75 -9.76
N SER A 233 -4.02 -13.44 -9.65
CA SER A 233 -3.46 -12.61 -8.59
C SER A 233 -4.24 -12.77 -7.31
N ALA A 234 -5.53 -13.12 -7.30
CA ALA A 234 -6.21 -13.50 -6.06
C ALA A 234 -5.67 -14.84 -5.53
N VAL A 235 -5.59 -15.87 -6.39
CA VAL A 235 -5.02 -17.19 -6.02
C VAL A 235 -3.52 -17.09 -5.76
N GLY A 236 -2.82 -16.26 -6.53
CA GLY A 236 -1.39 -15.98 -6.43
C GLY A 236 -1.05 -15.06 -5.26
N ALA A 237 -1.92 -14.14 -4.85
CA ALA A 237 -1.78 -13.36 -3.62
C ALA A 237 -2.07 -14.24 -2.41
N ILE A 238 -3.00 -15.19 -2.49
CA ILE A 238 -3.20 -16.21 -1.45
C ILE A 238 -1.95 -17.12 -1.36
N ASN A 239 -1.37 -17.55 -2.49
CA ASN A 239 -0.14 -18.34 -2.50
C ASN A 239 1.12 -17.53 -2.13
N ASN A 240 1.20 -16.24 -2.47
CA ASN A 240 2.31 -15.35 -2.08
C ASN A 240 2.20 -14.90 -0.62
N MET A 241 0.98 -14.72 -0.08
CA MET A 241 0.76 -14.69 1.38
C MET A 241 1.25 -16.00 2.01
N GLY A 242 0.99 -17.13 1.36
CA GLY A 242 1.53 -18.45 1.70
C GLY A 242 3.05 -18.46 1.97
N TYR A 243 3.84 -17.77 1.13
CA TYR A 243 5.28 -17.67 1.29
C TYR A 243 5.71 -16.75 2.44
N SER A 244 4.91 -15.74 2.80
CA SER A 244 5.12 -14.92 4.01
C SER A 244 5.05 -15.76 5.29
N PHE A 245 4.26 -16.85 5.31
CA PHE A 245 4.15 -17.77 6.45
C PHE A 245 5.34 -18.76 6.58
N HIS A 246 6.33 -18.72 5.67
CA HIS A 246 7.52 -19.58 5.72
C HIS A 246 8.82 -18.84 6.09
N ALA A 247 8.79 -17.53 6.31
CA ALA A 247 9.93 -16.80 6.83
C ALA A 247 9.95 -16.83 8.36
N TYR A 248 10.51 -17.91 8.91
CA TYR A 248 10.61 -18.20 10.34
C TYR A 248 11.41 -17.17 11.18
N ASP A 249 12.14 -16.23 10.56
CA ASP A 249 12.98 -15.24 11.25
C ASP A 249 12.92 -13.83 10.59
N ASN A 250 11.72 -13.24 10.45
CA ASN A 250 11.60 -11.84 10.03
C ASN A 250 11.52 -10.90 11.25
N ASP A 251 12.38 -9.89 11.32
CA ASP A 251 12.23 -8.77 12.25
C ASP A 251 11.00 -7.94 11.87
N PHE A 252 9.95 -8.00 12.69
CA PHE A 252 8.62 -7.45 12.40
C PHE A 252 8.49 -5.91 12.53
N TRP A 253 9.58 -5.19 12.80
CA TRP A 253 9.58 -3.75 13.14
C TRP A 253 10.03 -2.85 11.98
N CYS A 254 9.33 -2.92 10.84
CA CYS A 254 9.78 -2.24 9.62
C CYS A 254 9.04 -0.92 9.30
N SER A 255 7.93 -0.63 9.99
CA SER A 255 6.89 0.28 9.50
C SER A 255 6.99 1.71 10.00
N ASP A 256 7.75 1.94 11.07
CA ASP A 256 8.16 3.27 11.51
C ASP A 256 9.70 3.30 11.58
N VAL A 257 10.29 4.30 10.92
CA VAL A 257 11.70 4.65 11.13
C VAL A 257 11.83 4.95 12.63
N PRO A 258 12.77 4.32 13.37
CA PRO A 258 13.02 4.70 14.75
C PRO A 258 13.54 6.14 14.73
N ASP A 259 12.67 7.10 15.01
CA ASP A 259 13.14 8.42 15.42
C ASP A 259 13.95 8.22 16.71
N ASP A 260 15.18 8.73 16.64
CA ASP A 260 16.16 8.89 17.72
C ASP A 260 15.59 8.71 19.14
N TYR A 261 15.97 7.63 19.80
CA TYR A 261 15.97 7.60 21.27
C TYR A 261 17.16 8.43 21.75
N PRO A 262 16.96 9.56 22.46
CA PRO A 262 18.02 10.12 23.26
C PRO A 262 18.20 9.22 24.49
N THR A 263 19.39 8.65 24.63
CA THR A 263 19.93 8.24 25.94
C THR A 263 20.16 9.46 26.83
#